data_AF-A0A0C2W6S5-F1
#
_entry.id   AF-A0A0C2W6S5-F1
#
_cell.length_a   1.000
_cell.length_b   1.000
_cell.length_c   1.000
_cell.angle_alpha   90.00
_cell.angle_beta   90.00
_cell.angle_gamma   90.00
#
_symmetry.space_group_name_H-M   'P 1'
#
loop_
_entity.id
_entity.type
_entity.pdbx_description
1 polymer ?
#
loop_
_entity_poly.entity_id
_entity_poly.type
_entity_poly.pdbx_seq_one_letter_code
_entity_poly.pdbx_strand_id
1 'polypeptide(L)'
;MPTALPFILQLRCACETIFDIMLSAYIAGLKAYYQSEAYYVQSEAKARELGLKRPSSDGWDRALQSADRALAGFREAEVQRKDDDLDSADATVEQALLALQERYKFYSHLQSDQSFLTPPQYRSSAEFLRI
;
A
#
# COMPACT_ATOMS: atom_id res chain seq x y z
N MET A 1 -0.61 29.80 28.50
CA MET A 1 0.41 28.75 28.31
C MET A 1 1.04 28.92 26.94
N PRO A 2 2.23 29.54 26.80
CA PRO A 2 2.78 29.92 25.50
C PRO A 2 3.52 28.79 24.76
N THR A 3 3.68 27.62 25.39
CA THR A 3 4.59 26.56 24.93
C THR A 3 3.89 25.39 24.22
N ALA A 4 2.57 25.27 24.35
CA ALA A 4 1.84 24.13 23.78
C ALA A 4 1.73 24.19 22.25
N LEU A 5 1.49 25.37 21.68
CA LEU A 5 1.29 25.53 20.24
C LEU A 5 2.57 25.20 19.43
N PRO A 6 3.76 25.74 19.76
CA PRO A 6 4.99 25.35 19.06
C PRO A 6 5.28 23.85 19.16
N PHE A 7 5.02 23.25 20.33
CA PHE A 7 5.22 21.81 20.53
C PHE A 7 4.25 20.97 19.68
N ILE A 8 2.97 21.32 19.63
CA ILE A 8 1.96 20.61 18.83
C ILE A 8 2.29 20.69 17.34
N LEU A 9 2.75 21.84 16.85
CA LEU A 9 3.16 22.00 15.45
C LEU A 9 4.37 21.13 15.11
N GLN A 10 5.38 21.08 15.98
CA GLN A 10 6.55 20.20 15.78
C GLN A 10 6.16 18.72 15.81
N LEU A 11 5.29 18.33 16.74
CA LEU A 11 4.80 16.95 16.83
C LEU A 11 4.04 16.56 15.57
N ARG A 12 3.20 17.44 15.02
CA ARG A 12 2.50 17.23 13.76
C ARG A 12 3.48 16.93 12.62
N CYS A 13 4.48 17.80 12.43
CA CYS A 13 5.47 17.61 11.37
C CYS A 13 6.20 16.25 11.50
N ALA A 14 6.53 15.86 12.73
CA ALA A 14 7.16 14.57 13.00
C ALA A 14 6.23 13.40 12.62
N CYS A 15 4.95 13.47 13.01
CA CYS A 15 3.95 12.45 12.66
C CYS A 15 3.73 12.36 11.14
N GLU A 16 3.62 13.49 10.44
CA GLU A 16 3.46 13.54 8.99
C GLU A 16 4.68 12.92 8.28
N THR A 17 5.89 13.21 8.74
CA THR A 17 7.12 12.62 8.21
C THR A 17 7.15 11.09 8.40
N ILE A 18 6.84 10.61 9.61
CA ILE A 18 6.79 9.17 9.90
C ILE A 18 5.75 8.49 9.00
N PHE A 19 4.58 9.11 8.85
CA PHE A 19 3.51 8.59 8.01
C PHE A 19 3.93 8.50 6.54
N ASP A 20 4.55 9.55 5.98
CA ASP A 20 5.04 9.56 4.59
C ASP A 20 6.07 8.46 4.33
N ILE A 21 7.04 8.30 5.24
CA ILE A 21 8.07 7.25 5.15
C ILE A 21 7.42 5.86 5.18
N MET A 22 6.52 5.62 6.13
CA MET A 22 5.86 4.32 6.30
C MET A 22 5.00 3.98 5.08
N LEU A 23 4.20 4.93 4.59
CA LEU A 23 3.34 4.74 3.42
C LEU A 23 4.18 4.54 2.14
N SER A 24 5.25 5.32 1.97
CA SER A 24 6.18 5.17 0.83
C SER A 24 6.86 3.80 0.82
N ALA A 25 7.39 3.36 1.97
CA ALA A 25 8.03 2.05 2.11
C ALA A 25 7.03 0.91 1.85
N TYR A 26 5.80 1.06 2.34
CA TYR A 26 4.72 0.11 2.10
C TYR A 26 4.40 -0.03 0.60
N ILE A 27 4.19 1.10 -0.09
CA ILE A 27 3.90 1.11 -1.52
C ILE A 27 5.07 0.54 -2.33
N ALA A 28 6.31 0.88 -1.98
CA ALA A 28 7.50 0.33 -2.62
C ALA A 28 7.59 -1.21 -2.44
N GLY A 29 7.27 -1.71 -1.24
CA GLY A 29 7.20 -3.14 -0.97
C GLY A 29 6.13 -3.85 -1.80
N LEU A 30 4.95 -3.24 -1.96
CA LEU A 30 3.90 -3.76 -2.84
C LEU A 30 4.34 -3.79 -4.30
N LYS A 31 4.98 -2.72 -4.78
CA LYS A 31 5.53 -2.66 -6.15
C LYS A 31 6.57 -3.76 -6.36
N ALA A 32 7.49 -3.94 -5.42
CA ALA A 32 8.52 -4.97 -5.49
C ALA A 32 7.94 -6.40 -5.45
N TYR A 33 6.92 -6.63 -4.61
CA TYR A 33 6.20 -7.90 -4.58
C TYR A 33 5.47 -8.18 -5.90
N TYR A 34 4.75 -7.19 -6.43
CA TYR A 34 4.07 -7.34 -7.71
C TYR A 34 5.04 -7.51 -8.87
N GLN A 35 6.19 -6.80 -8.86
CA GLN A 35 7.23 -6.97 -9.87
C GLN A 35 7.92 -8.33 -9.78
N SER A 36 8.12 -8.88 -8.57
CA SER A 36 8.66 -10.24 -8.40
C SER A 36 7.65 -11.30 -8.79
N GLU A 37 6.34 -11.08 -8.55
CA GLU A 37 5.27 -11.88 -9.13
C GLU A 37 5.20 -11.75 -10.65
N ALA A 38 5.34 -10.56 -11.23
CA ALA A 38 5.38 -10.35 -12.67
C ALA A 38 6.64 -10.96 -13.31
N TYR A 39 7.74 -11.02 -12.58
CA TYR A 39 8.92 -11.80 -12.95
C TYR A 39 8.61 -13.31 -12.88
N TYR A 40 7.85 -13.76 -11.88
CA TYR A 40 7.22 -15.08 -11.86
C TYR A 40 6.24 -15.28 -13.03
N VAL A 41 5.61 -14.24 -13.57
CA VAL A 41 4.75 -14.27 -14.78
C VAL A 41 5.56 -14.43 -16.07
N GLN A 42 6.81 -13.97 -16.13
CA GLN A 42 7.71 -14.43 -17.20
C GLN A 42 8.02 -15.93 -17.07
N SER A 43 8.04 -16.46 -15.85
CA SER A 43 8.01 -17.92 -15.61
C SER A 43 6.62 -18.54 -15.89
N GLU A 44 5.52 -17.78 -15.94
CA GLU A 44 4.19 -18.27 -16.35
C GLU A 44 4.09 -18.61 -17.83
N ALA A 45 5.02 -18.20 -18.70
CA ALA A 45 5.15 -18.86 -20.01
C ALA A 45 5.37 -20.38 -19.83
N LYS A 46 6.11 -20.75 -18.79
CA LYS A 46 6.32 -22.12 -18.28
C LYS A 46 5.12 -22.63 -17.46
N ALA A 47 4.37 -21.77 -16.77
CA ALA A 47 3.16 -22.17 -16.03
C ALA A 47 1.92 -22.39 -16.93
N ARG A 48 1.87 -21.73 -18.10
CA ARG A 48 0.90 -21.99 -19.19
C ARG A 48 1.16 -23.36 -19.84
N GLU A 49 2.42 -23.77 -19.97
CA GLU A 49 2.79 -25.17 -20.27
C GLU A 49 2.25 -26.15 -19.20
N LEU A 50 2.10 -25.71 -17.94
CA LEU A 50 1.64 -26.51 -16.81
C LEU A 50 0.13 -26.33 -16.46
N GLY A 51 -0.62 -25.53 -17.22
CA GLY A 51 -2.08 -25.38 -17.06
C GLY A 51 -2.58 -24.55 -15.86
N LEU A 52 -1.74 -23.72 -15.23
CA LEU A 52 -2.15 -22.89 -14.09
C LEU A 52 -2.79 -21.56 -14.55
N LYS A 53 -3.96 -21.20 -13.97
CA LYS A 53 -4.74 -20.01 -14.35
C LYS A 53 -4.30 -18.79 -13.53
N ARG A 54 -3.88 -17.71 -14.20
CA ARG A 54 -3.41 -16.46 -13.62
C ARG A 54 -4.51 -15.73 -12.82
N PRO A 55 -4.24 -15.16 -11.63
CA PRO A 55 -5.14 -14.22 -10.96
C PRO A 55 -5.21 -12.86 -11.68
N SER A 56 -6.37 -12.21 -11.71
CA SER A 56 -6.57 -10.99 -12.51
C SER A 56 -5.72 -9.81 -12.01
N SER A 57 -4.93 -9.18 -12.89
CA SER A 57 -4.06 -8.02 -12.59
C SER A 57 -4.83 -6.71 -12.38
N ASP A 58 -6.06 -6.61 -12.89
CA ASP A 58 -6.84 -5.36 -12.89
C ASP A 58 -7.20 -4.84 -11.49
N GLY A 59 -7.27 -5.73 -10.50
CA GLY A 59 -7.46 -5.34 -9.10
C GLY A 59 -6.19 -4.78 -8.46
N TRP A 60 -5.03 -5.32 -8.84
CA TRP A 60 -3.72 -4.91 -8.34
C TRP A 60 -3.29 -3.56 -8.89
N ASP A 61 -3.45 -3.35 -10.20
CA ASP A 61 -3.10 -2.08 -10.84
C ASP A 61 -3.96 -0.92 -10.28
N ARG A 62 -5.26 -1.19 -10.04
CA ARG A 62 -6.16 -0.23 -9.38
C ARG A 62 -5.77 0.04 -7.93
N ALA A 63 -5.46 -1.00 -7.16
CA ALA A 63 -5.01 -0.84 -5.78
C ALA A 63 -3.71 -0.02 -5.71
N LEU A 64 -2.79 -0.23 -6.65
CA LEU A 64 -1.54 0.51 -6.72
C LEU A 64 -1.77 1.98 -7.09
N GLN A 65 -2.62 2.24 -8.09
CA GLN A 65 -2.99 3.59 -8.49
C GLN A 65 -3.67 4.36 -7.34
N SER A 66 -4.58 3.72 -6.60
CA SER A 66 -5.20 4.30 -5.41
C SER A 66 -4.17 4.59 -4.32
N ALA A 67 -3.15 3.74 -4.14
CA ALA A 67 -2.07 3.96 -3.18
C ALA A 67 -1.18 5.16 -3.55
N ASP A 68 -0.75 5.23 -4.82
CA ASP A 68 0.07 6.34 -5.33
C ASP A 68 -0.71 7.67 -5.25
N ARG A 69 -2.02 7.65 -5.55
CA ARG A 69 -2.90 8.81 -5.40
C ARG A 69 -3.01 9.27 -3.95
N ALA A 70 -3.15 8.34 -3.01
CA ALA A 70 -3.19 8.66 -1.58
C ALA A 70 -1.88 9.32 -1.15
N LEU A 71 -0.73 8.73 -1.49
CA LEU A 71 0.59 9.28 -1.14
C LEU A 71 0.79 10.69 -1.71
N ALA A 72 0.44 10.91 -2.98
CA ALA A 72 0.51 12.23 -3.61
C ALA A 72 -0.37 13.26 -2.87
N GLY A 73 -1.61 12.89 -2.55
CA GLY A 73 -2.53 13.77 -1.81
C GLY A 73 -2.02 14.14 -0.41
N PHE A 74 -1.45 13.19 0.33
CA PHE A 74 -0.88 13.51 1.66
C PHE A 74 0.30 14.49 1.57
N ARG A 75 1.17 14.35 0.55
CA ARG A 75 2.27 15.29 0.32
C ARG A 75 1.78 16.66 -0.12
N GLU A 76 0.76 16.71 -0.98
CA GLU A 76 0.13 17.95 -1.41
C GLU A 76 -0.51 18.70 -0.23
N ALA A 77 -1.22 18.01 0.65
CA ALA A 77 -1.77 18.60 1.87
C ALA A 77 -0.67 19.16 2.79
N GLU A 78 0.50 18.53 2.84
CA GLU A 78 1.66 19.06 3.59
C GLU A 78 2.18 20.37 2.98
N VAL A 79 2.21 20.48 1.64
CA VAL A 79 2.58 21.72 0.93
C VAL A 79 1.56 22.82 1.23
N GLN A 80 0.27 22.54 1.10
CA GLN A 80 -0.81 23.50 1.37
C GLN A 80 -0.74 24.03 2.82
N ARG A 81 -0.39 23.18 3.80
CA ARG A 81 -0.17 23.60 5.20
C ARG A 81 1.02 24.54 5.37
N LYS A 82 2.10 24.31 4.61
CA LYS A 82 3.27 25.20 4.63
C LYS A 82 2.95 26.57 4.04
N ASP A 83 1.98 26.62 3.13
CA ASP A 83 1.46 27.85 2.50
C ASP A 83 0.32 28.50 3.31
N ASP A 84 0.02 28.01 4.52
CA ASP A 84 -1.07 28.46 5.41
C ASP A 84 -2.49 28.28 4.84
N ASP A 85 -2.64 27.44 3.81
CA ASP A 85 -3.93 27.05 3.23
C ASP A 85 -4.50 25.81 3.92
N LEU A 86 -5.00 26.01 5.14
CA LEU A 86 -5.47 24.92 6.01
C LEU A 86 -6.75 24.25 5.50
N ASP A 87 -7.68 25.02 4.92
CA ASP A 87 -8.96 24.49 4.43
C ASP A 87 -8.74 23.55 3.24
N SER A 88 -7.89 23.94 2.28
CA SER A 88 -7.51 23.07 1.17
C SER A 88 -6.75 21.84 1.64
N ALA A 89 -5.88 21.98 2.64
CA ALA A 89 -5.11 20.87 3.19
C ALA A 89 -5.99 19.79 3.82
N ASP A 90 -7.01 20.19 4.57
CA ASP A 90 -7.91 19.24 5.22
C ASP A 90 -8.80 18.53 4.19
N ALA A 91 -9.32 19.26 3.20
CA ALA A 91 -10.05 18.65 2.08
C ALA A 91 -9.18 17.66 1.28
N THR A 92 -7.91 18.00 1.03
CA THR A 92 -6.97 17.14 0.33
C THR A 92 -6.65 15.88 1.12
N VAL A 93 -6.51 15.98 2.45
CA VAL A 93 -6.35 14.81 3.33
C VAL A 93 -7.57 13.89 3.29
N GLU A 94 -8.78 14.42 3.31
CA GLU A 94 -9.98 13.59 3.20
C GLU A 94 -10.01 12.81 1.89
N GLN A 95 -9.67 13.45 0.76
CA GLN A 95 -9.57 12.77 -0.53
C GLN A 95 -8.45 11.70 -0.55
N ALA A 96 -7.31 12.01 0.03
CA ALA A 96 -6.19 11.06 0.15
C ALA A 96 -6.58 9.83 1.00
N LEU A 97 -7.32 10.04 2.09
CA LEU A 97 -7.85 8.97 2.93
C LEU A 97 -8.85 8.08 2.17
N LEU A 98 -9.72 8.66 1.35
CA LEU A 98 -10.64 7.89 0.51
C LEU A 98 -9.89 7.00 -0.49
N ALA A 99 -8.88 7.53 -1.17
CA ALA A 99 -8.02 6.76 -2.07
C ALA A 99 -7.29 5.61 -1.32
N LEU A 100 -6.81 5.87 -0.11
CA LEU A 100 -6.18 4.85 0.72
C LEU A 100 -7.17 3.75 1.14
N GLN A 101 -8.42 4.12 1.48
CA GLN A 101 -9.48 3.17 1.80
C GLN A 101 -9.87 2.31 0.60
N GLU A 102 -10.00 2.89 -0.59
CA GLU A 102 -10.26 2.13 -1.83
C GLU A 102 -9.21 1.05 -2.04
N ARG A 103 -7.93 1.40 -1.84
CA ARG A 103 -6.83 0.44 -1.91
C ARG A 103 -7.01 -0.74 -0.94
N TYR A 104 -7.45 -0.50 0.29
CA TYR A 104 -7.68 -1.57 1.27
C TYR A 104 -8.92 -2.44 0.94
N LYS A 105 -9.96 -1.86 0.32
CA LYS A 105 -11.14 -2.62 -0.13
C LYS A 105 -10.78 -3.69 -1.17
N PHE A 106 -9.82 -3.42 -2.05
CA PHE A 106 -9.34 -4.42 -3.01
C PHE A 106 -8.66 -5.61 -2.31
N TYR A 107 -7.95 -5.36 -1.22
CA TYR A 107 -7.29 -6.42 -0.45
C TYR A 107 -8.28 -7.31 0.30
N SER A 108 -9.39 -6.76 0.84
CA SER A 108 -10.41 -7.56 1.53
C SER A 108 -11.14 -8.54 0.60
N HIS A 109 -11.33 -8.16 -0.68
CA HIS A 109 -11.93 -9.06 -1.68
C HIS A 109 -10.96 -10.16 -2.15
N LEU A 110 -9.65 -9.88 -2.17
CA LEU A 110 -8.63 -10.88 -2.47
C LEU A 110 -8.40 -11.85 -1.28
N GLN A 111 -8.63 -11.41 -0.04
CA GLN A 111 -8.50 -12.25 1.16
C GLN A 111 -9.63 -13.28 1.32
N SER A 112 -10.83 -13.01 0.77
CA SER A 112 -11.91 -14.01 0.69
C SER A 112 -11.59 -15.15 -0.27
N ASP A 113 -10.66 -14.96 -1.21
CA ASP A 113 -10.04 -16.03 -1.99
C ASP A 113 -8.82 -16.57 -1.23
N GLN A 114 -9.05 -17.50 -0.30
CA GLN A 114 -8.02 -18.17 0.50
C GLN A 114 -6.89 -18.84 -0.32
N SER A 115 -6.98 -18.88 -1.65
CA SER A 115 -5.91 -19.32 -2.55
C SER A 115 -4.74 -18.33 -2.66
N PHE A 116 -4.92 -17.04 -2.34
CA PHE A 116 -3.87 -16.02 -2.52
C PHE A 116 -2.81 -16.02 -1.40
N LEU A 117 -3.18 -16.46 -0.19
CA LEU A 117 -2.29 -16.47 0.97
C LEU A 117 -1.48 -17.76 1.13
N THR A 118 -1.69 -18.74 0.27
CA THR A 118 -0.84 -19.93 0.22
C THR A 118 -0.01 -19.95 -1.06
N PRO A 119 1.25 -19.47 -1.02
CA PRO A 119 2.24 -20.00 -1.93
C PRO A 119 2.18 -21.54 -1.83
N PRO A 120 2.16 -22.30 -2.93
CA PRO A 120 2.16 -23.77 -2.87
C PRO A 120 3.38 -24.34 -2.13
N GLN A 121 4.40 -23.52 -1.89
CA GLN A 121 5.60 -23.85 -1.10
C GLN A 121 5.39 -23.80 0.43
N TYR A 122 4.26 -23.27 0.92
CA TYR A 122 3.92 -23.25 2.36
C TYR A 122 2.90 -24.31 2.76
N ARG A 123 2.62 -25.32 1.91
CA ARG A 123 2.06 -26.57 2.40
C ARG A 123 3.16 -27.37 3.08
N SER A 124 3.13 -27.39 4.40
CA SER A 124 3.93 -28.25 5.30
C SER A 124 5.26 -27.68 5.81
N SER A 125 5.18 -26.60 6.61
CA SER A 125 6.17 -26.37 7.67
C SER A 125 6.13 -27.45 8.78
N ALA A 126 5.15 -28.36 8.73
CA ALA A 126 5.07 -29.53 9.62
C ALA A 126 6.03 -30.67 9.24
N GLU A 127 6.66 -30.65 8.05
CA GLU A 127 7.69 -31.63 7.67
C GLU A 127 9.11 -31.22 8.11
N PHE A 128 9.37 -29.92 8.33
CA PHE A 128 10.70 -29.44 8.71
C PHE A 128 11.06 -29.64 10.20
N LEU A 129 10.10 -30.01 11.05
CA LEU A 129 10.30 -30.18 12.50
C LEU A 129 10.30 -31.65 12.96
N ARG A 130 10.49 -32.60 12.04
CA ARG A 130 10.84 -33.99 12.39
C ARG A 130 12.34 -34.21 12.20
N ILE A 131 13.12 -33.68 13.14
CA ILE A 131 14.45 -34.20 13.48
C ILE A 131 14.36 -34.70 14.91
#